data_AF-A0A8J4ADJ1-F1
#
_entry.id   AF-A0A8J4ADJ1-F1
#
_cell.length_a   1.000
_cell.length_b   1.000
_cell.length_c   1.000
_cell.angle_alpha   90.00
_cell.angle_beta   90.00
_cell.angle_gamma   90.00
#
_symmetry.space_group_name_H-M   'P 1'
#
loop_
_entity.id
_entity.type
_entity.pdbx_description
1 polymer ?
#
loop_
_entity_poly.entity_id
_entity_poly.type
_entity_poly.pdbx_seq_one_letter_code
_entity_poly.pdbx_strand_id
1 'polypeptide(L)'
;MTEPRLQDLFDTPDTADEPPMPAGFAQSALELGRRRTRRRRTTRAAATGGVAAVAALAVGGAMMLGGGAAPDGARPPAAAGSHSTAAGRPTTATELLDRASLAAYHQNPTVRPDQFIYQKTLVKSREPAPDVDSPALHGDADSNLRGVKTVQYSETGESWSSADGSRRGWATSPLKAGDDRRFRTMRVRHPSLDVPTYQYLTTLPTDPDALMRRIDAAAQARADQKPGQQHRLNVMRFEVIENVLNVGIVPAELARPLYTDLGRLPGVELVRSATDAAGRKGIGVAITDPDSQIRYMIVFDRHDYRFLGYKTDDPATGKYLTWSAILAVDVVDQVK
;
A
#
# COMPACT_ATOMS: atom_id res chain seq x y z
N MET A 1 32.05 10.42 51.11
CA MET A 1 33.30 10.33 50.30
C MET A 1 33.31 8.93 49.71
N THR A 2 33.09 8.65 48.43
CA THR A 2 33.08 9.46 47.21
C THR A 2 32.36 8.59 46.16
N GLU A 3 31.33 9.11 45.48
CA GLU A 3 30.69 8.44 44.34
C GLU A 3 31.61 8.42 43.11
N PRO A 4 31.63 7.35 42.28
CA PRO A 4 32.14 7.43 40.93
C PRO A 4 31.11 8.05 39.99
N ARG A 5 31.59 8.96 39.13
CA ARG A 5 30.83 9.79 38.18
C ARG A 5 30.14 8.97 37.08
N LEU A 6 28.84 9.21 36.91
CA LEU A 6 27.98 8.81 35.79
C LEU A 6 28.25 9.65 34.52
N GLN A 7 29.47 9.65 34.00
CA GLN A 7 29.77 10.41 32.77
C GLN A 7 30.56 9.65 31.68
N ASP A 8 31.01 8.42 31.93
CA ASP A 8 31.84 7.69 30.95
C ASP A 8 31.12 6.51 30.23
N LEU A 9 29.78 6.46 30.23
CA LEU A 9 29.03 5.36 29.60
C LEU A 9 28.24 5.73 28.34
N PHE A 10 28.37 6.95 27.82
CA PHE A 10 27.53 7.44 26.71
C PHE A 10 28.27 8.02 25.50
N ASP A 11 29.51 7.58 25.25
CA ASP A 11 30.18 7.84 23.97
C ASP A 11 30.60 6.54 23.30
N THR A 12 29.64 5.86 22.68
CA THR A 12 29.90 4.97 21.55
C THR A 12 28.81 5.16 20.50
N PRO A 13 29.16 5.40 19.22
CA PRO A 13 28.18 5.43 18.15
C PRO A 13 27.67 4.01 17.94
N ASP A 14 26.40 3.79 18.30
CA ASP A 14 25.66 2.54 18.12
C ASP A 14 25.54 2.23 16.62
N THR A 15 26.52 1.46 16.13
CA THR A 15 26.61 0.96 14.76
C THR A 15 26.76 -0.56 14.79
N ALA A 16 25.91 -1.25 15.55
CA ALA A 16 25.70 -2.68 15.37
C ALA A 16 24.48 -3.15 16.18
N ASP A 17 23.33 -3.28 15.50
CA ASP A 17 22.34 -4.28 15.90
C ASP A 17 21.55 -4.76 14.67
N GLU A 18 22.28 -5.41 13.76
CA GLU A 18 21.71 -6.36 12.81
C GLU A 18 22.08 -7.76 13.29
N PRO A 19 21.17 -8.55 13.88
CA PRO A 19 21.45 -9.94 14.15
C PRO A 19 21.60 -10.69 12.81
N PRO A 20 22.58 -11.61 12.69
CA PRO A 20 22.78 -12.34 11.45
C PRO A 20 21.53 -13.18 11.13
N MET A 21 20.96 -12.92 9.96
CA MET A 21 19.92 -13.73 9.35
C MET A 21 20.31 -15.22 9.44
N PRO A 22 19.46 -16.13 9.99
CA PRO A 22 19.66 -17.54 9.75
C PRO A 22 19.55 -17.78 8.24
N ALA A 23 20.64 -18.25 7.63
CA ALA A 23 20.69 -18.71 6.25
C ALA A 23 19.72 -19.89 6.08
N GLY A 24 18.47 -19.58 5.73
CA GLY A 24 17.43 -20.60 5.61
C GLY A 24 16.07 -20.15 5.08
N PHE A 25 15.89 -18.88 4.68
CA PHE A 25 14.59 -18.37 4.22
C PHE A 25 14.57 -17.79 2.80
N ALA A 26 15.60 -18.07 2.00
CA ALA A 26 15.65 -17.69 0.59
C ALA A 26 15.17 -18.78 -0.39
N GLN A 27 14.63 -19.93 0.08
CA GLN A 27 14.18 -21.00 -0.82
C GLN A 27 12.74 -21.50 -0.64
N SER A 28 11.97 -20.98 0.33
CA SER A 28 10.60 -21.48 0.56
C SER A 28 9.50 -20.65 -0.13
N ALA A 29 9.84 -19.55 -0.80
CA ALA A 29 8.88 -18.70 -1.53
C ALA A 29 8.87 -18.94 -3.06
N LEU A 30 9.67 -19.89 -3.58
CA LEU A 30 9.71 -20.27 -4.99
C LEU A 30 9.18 -21.69 -5.29
N GLU A 31 8.65 -22.39 -4.29
CA GLU A 31 8.20 -23.79 -4.40
C GLU A 31 6.72 -24.00 -3.94
N LEU A 32 5.85 -23.01 -4.13
CA LEU A 32 4.39 -23.19 -3.99
C LEU A 32 3.69 -22.96 -5.34
N GLY A 33 4.16 -23.71 -6.33
CA GLY A 33 3.66 -23.67 -7.70
C GLY A 33 3.80 -25.00 -8.41
N ARG A 34 3.57 -26.15 -7.73
CA ARG A 34 3.45 -27.46 -8.39
C ARG A 34 2.81 -28.54 -7.49
N ARG A 35 1.64 -29.01 -7.95
CA ARG A 35 0.99 -30.32 -7.70
C ARG A 35 0.47 -30.63 -6.29
N ARG A 36 -0.87 -30.73 -6.18
CA ARG A 36 -1.62 -32.03 -6.17
C ARG A 36 -3.11 -31.81 -5.88
N THR A 37 -3.95 -31.91 -6.90
CA THR A 37 -5.34 -32.36 -6.74
C THR A 37 -5.32 -33.87 -6.48
N ARG A 38 -5.65 -34.30 -5.25
CA ARG A 38 -5.90 -35.72 -4.94
C ARG A 38 -7.33 -35.87 -4.42
N ARG A 39 -8.25 -36.06 -5.36
CA ARG A 39 -9.66 -36.37 -5.09
C ARG A 39 -9.76 -37.76 -4.46
N ARG A 40 -10.41 -37.85 -3.30
CA ARG A 40 -10.67 -39.11 -2.57
C ARG A 40 -11.55 -40.04 -3.41
N ARG A 41 -11.17 -41.32 -3.43
CA ARG A 41 -11.96 -42.44 -3.97
C ARG A 41 -13.08 -42.78 -3.00
N THR A 42 -14.31 -42.88 -3.49
CA THR A 42 -15.34 -43.79 -2.97
C THR A 42 -15.90 -44.59 -4.14
N THR A 43 -15.94 -45.89 -3.98
CA THR A 43 -16.42 -46.89 -4.94
C THR A 43 -17.92 -47.11 -4.80
N ARG A 44 -18.66 -47.11 -5.92
CA ARG A 44 -19.67 -48.14 -6.25
C ARG A 44 -20.22 -47.97 -7.68
N ALA A 45 -19.96 -49.02 -8.47
CA ALA A 45 -20.69 -49.65 -9.59
C ALA A 45 -21.50 -48.84 -10.64
N ALA A 46 -21.11 -49.14 -11.89
CA ALA A 46 -21.91 -49.44 -13.10
C ALA A 46 -22.77 -48.34 -13.76
N ALA A 47 -22.36 -47.89 -14.96
CA ALA A 47 -22.94 -48.34 -16.24
C ALA A 47 -22.45 -47.47 -17.43
N THR A 48 -21.95 -48.16 -18.46
CA THR A 48 -22.01 -47.87 -19.92
C THR A 48 -21.87 -46.44 -20.47
N GLY A 49 -20.86 -46.27 -21.35
CA GLY A 49 -21.06 -45.74 -22.70
C GLY A 49 -20.47 -44.35 -23.00
N GLY A 50 -19.70 -44.25 -24.08
CA GLY A 50 -19.50 -42.97 -24.80
C GLY A 50 -18.05 -42.54 -25.01
N VAL A 51 -17.47 -42.97 -26.12
CA VAL A 51 -16.18 -42.54 -26.67
C VAL A 51 -16.28 -41.14 -27.28
N ALA A 52 -15.30 -40.27 -27.04
CA ALA A 52 -14.73 -39.36 -28.04
C ALA A 52 -13.43 -38.72 -27.51
N ALA A 53 -12.29 -39.22 -27.98
CA ALA A 53 -10.98 -38.62 -27.80
C ALA A 53 -10.71 -37.64 -28.95
N VAL A 54 -10.33 -36.41 -28.65
CA VAL A 54 -9.71 -35.50 -29.64
C VAL A 54 -8.27 -35.30 -29.22
N ALA A 55 -7.36 -35.91 -29.98
CA ALA A 55 -5.92 -35.75 -29.86
C ALA A 55 -5.48 -34.45 -30.54
N ALA A 56 -4.73 -33.60 -29.83
CA ALA A 56 -3.99 -32.50 -30.42
C ALA A 56 -2.65 -33.04 -30.96
N LEU A 57 -2.54 -33.12 -32.28
CA LEU A 57 -1.28 -33.40 -32.97
C LEU A 57 -0.50 -32.10 -33.20
N ALA A 58 0.76 -32.13 -32.78
CA ALA A 58 1.78 -31.15 -33.10
C ALA A 58 2.17 -31.25 -34.58
N VAL A 59 2.40 -30.11 -35.24
CA VAL A 59 3.11 -30.06 -36.53
C VAL A 59 4.27 -29.09 -36.37
N GLY A 60 5.48 -29.61 -36.53
CA GLY A 60 6.69 -28.85 -36.76
C GLY A 60 7.26 -29.15 -38.14
N GLY A 61 7.93 -28.14 -38.73
CA GLY A 61 9.16 -28.33 -39.51
C GLY A 61 9.09 -28.67 -41.00
N ALA A 62 9.27 -27.63 -41.83
CA ALA A 62 10.24 -27.48 -42.95
C ALA A 62 10.28 -28.43 -44.18
N MET A 63 10.26 -27.82 -45.38
CA MET A 63 11.19 -27.90 -46.55
C MET A 63 10.43 -27.59 -47.89
N MET A 64 10.73 -26.47 -48.58
CA MET A 64 11.67 -26.24 -49.70
C MET A 64 11.15 -26.64 -51.12
N LEU A 65 10.97 -25.65 -52.03
CA LEU A 65 11.69 -25.47 -53.31
C LEU A 65 10.99 -24.55 -54.35
N GLY A 66 11.81 -23.77 -55.07
CA GLY A 66 11.53 -23.08 -56.34
C GLY A 66 11.53 -21.55 -56.21
N GLY A 67 12.38 -20.73 -56.83
CA GLY A 67 13.31 -20.90 -57.94
C GLY A 67 13.14 -19.70 -58.88
N GLY A 68 14.09 -18.75 -58.90
CA GLY A 68 14.13 -17.64 -59.87
C GLY A 68 14.89 -16.38 -59.40
N ALA A 69 16.08 -16.14 -59.95
CA ALA A 69 16.83 -14.87 -59.91
C ALA A 69 16.42 -14.02 -61.14
N ALA A 70 16.49 -12.68 -61.25
CA ALA A 70 17.13 -11.51 -60.57
C ALA A 70 16.37 -10.23 -61.08
N PRO A 71 16.86 -8.96 -61.03
CA PRO A 71 17.73 -8.20 -60.10
C PRO A 71 17.09 -6.88 -59.57
N ASP A 72 17.78 -6.22 -58.62
CA ASP A 72 17.74 -4.82 -58.15
C ASP A 72 16.51 -3.91 -58.37
N GLY A 73 15.91 -3.46 -57.25
CA GLY A 73 15.08 -2.24 -57.23
C GLY A 73 14.24 -2.05 -55.97
N ALA A 74 14.54 -1.00 -55.20
CA ALA A 74 13.68 -0.30 -54.23
C ALA A 74 13.28 -1.00 -52.90
N ARG A 75 13.95 -0.57 -51.83
CA ARG A 75 13.58 -0.75 -50.41
C ARG A 75 12.42 0.20 -50.04
N PRO A 76 11.28 -0.28 -49.50
CA PRO A 76 10.36 0.56 -48.75
C PRO A 76 10.86 0.76 -47.30
N PRO A 77 10.65 1.93 -46.66
CA PRO A 77 11.14 2.18 -45.31
C PRO A 77 10.35 1.35 -44.29
N ALA A 78 11.07 0.76 -43.34
CA ALA A 78 10.49 0.23 -42.12
C ALA A 78 9.85 1.40 -41.36
N ALA A 79 8.52 1.44 -41.32
CA ALA A 79 7.79 2.32 -40.44
C ALA A 79 8.09 1.92 -39.00
N ALA A 80 8.69 2.87 -38.28
CA ALA A 80 8.98 2.80 -36.87
C ALA A 80 7.72 2.46 -36.06
N GLY A 81 7.88 1.52 -35.14
CA GLY A 81 6.90 1.19 -34.12
C GLY A 81 7.55 0.54 -32.91
N SER A 82 8.82 0.87 -32.64
CA SER A 82 9.46 0.53 -31.37
C SER A 82 8.74 1.28 -30.26
N HIS A 83 7.77 0.62 -29.61
CA HIS A 83 7.27 1.03 -28.31
C HIS A 83 8.35 0.74 -27.27
N SER A 84 9.41 1.54 -27.34
CA SER A 84 10.41 1.66 -26.28
C SER A 84 9.88 2.65 -25.25
N THR A 85 9.05 2.18 -24.33
CA THR A 85 8.86 2.89 -23.05
C THR A 85 9.81 2.31 -22.01
N ALA A 86 11.11 2.44 -22.28
CA ALA A 86 12.05 2.73 -21.20
C ALA A 86 11.78 4.15 -20.68
N ALA A 87 10.57 4.40 -20.19
CA ALA A 87 10.26 5.63 -19.49
C ALA A 87 11.05 5.57 -18.18
N GLY A 88 12.07 6.42 -18.04
CA GLY A 88 12.93 6.49 -16.86
C GLY A 88 12.13 6.63 -15.56
N ARG A 89 12.81 6.51 -14.42
CA ARG A 89 12.15 6.71 -13.11
C ARG A 89 11.50 8.11 -13.06
N PRO A 90 10.30 8.24 -12.45
CA PRO A 90 9.65 9.54 -12.29
C PRO A 90 10.60 10.58 -11.70
N THR A 91 10.57 11.77 -12.28
CA THR A 91 11.44 12.87 -11.91
C THR A 91 10.76 13.91 -11.04
N THR A 92 9.42 13.95 -11.07
CA THR A 92 8.56 14.84 -10.28
C THR A 92 7.49 14.04 -9.51
N ALA A 93 6.87 14.66 -8.50
CA ALA A 93 5.76 14.06 -7.76
C ALA A 93 4.54 13.83 -8.67
N THR A 94 4.20 14.80 -9.52
CA THR A 94 3.12 14.69 -10.49
C THR A 94 3.32 13.51 -11.44
N GLU A 95 4.51 13.35 -12.01
CA GLU A 95 4.80 12.23 -12.91
C GLU A 95 4.67 10.87 -12.21
N LEU A 96 5.09 10.76 -10.95
CA LEU A 96 4.88 9.56 -10.15
C LEU A 96 3.38 9.28 -9.95
N LEU A 97 2.62 10.29 -9.58
CA LEU A 97 1.20 10.15 -9.26
C LEU A 97 0.34 9.87 -10.50
N ASP A 98 0.72 10.39 -11.67
CA ASP A 98 0.10 10.01 -12.95
C ASP A 98 0.30 8.52 -13.26
N ARG A 99 1.51 7.98 -13.02
CA ARG A 99 1.80 6.55 -13.22
C ARG A 99 1.11 5.68 -12.18
N ALA A 100 1.06 6.12 -10.92
CA ALA A 100 0.33 5.43 -9.86
C ALA A 100 -1.19 5.42 -10.13
N SER A 101 -1.73 6.51 -10.68
CA SER A 101 -3.11 6.58 -11.15
C SER A 101 -3.41 5.54 -12.22
N LEU A 102 -2.55 5.46 -13.25
CA LEU A 102 -2.70 4.50 -14.33
C LEU A 102 -2.59 3.05 -13.82
N ALA A 103 -1.66 2.80 -12.89
CA ALA A 103 -1.52 1.51 -12.23
C ALA A 103 -2.80 1.13 -11.47
N ALA A 104 -3.33 2.03 -10.63
CA ALA A 104 -4.57 1.80 -9.91
C ALA A 104 -5.77 1.57 -10.86
N TYR A 105 -5.89 2.35 -11.94
CA TYR A 105 -6.94 2.20 -12.95
C TYR A 105 -6.95 0.81 -13.61
N HIS A 106 -5.77 0.26 -13.90
CA HIS A 106 -5.65 -1.02 -14.60
C HIS A 106 -5.60 -2.24 -13.67
N GLN A 107 -5.05 -2.10 -12.46
CA GLN A 107 -4.76 -3.22 -11.58
C GLN A 107 -5.86 -3.45 -10.54
N ASN A 108 -6.63 -2.42 -10.17
CA ASN A 108 -7.65 -2.56 -9.13
C ASN A 108 -8.91 -3.24 -9.69
N PRO A 109 -9.43 -4.29 -9.01
CA PRO A 109 -10.66 -4.92 -9.41
C PRO A 109 -11.88 -4.05 -9.05
N THR A 110 -13.00 -4.29 -9.74
CA THR A 110 -14.30 -3.77 -9.30
C THR A 110 -14.86 -4.63 -8.17
N VAL A 111 -15.35 -3.99 -7.11
CA VAL A 111 -15.93 -4.67 -5.94
C VAL A 111 -17.45 -4.50 -5.93
N ARG A 112 -18.20 -5.59 -5.73
CA ARG A 112 -19.66 -5.52 -5.57
C ARG A 112 -20.05 -5.07 -4.16
N PRO A 113 -21.21 -4.42 -3.96
CA PRO A 113 -21.64 -3.92 -2.64
C PRO A 113 -21.71 -4.99 -1.55
N ASP A 114 -22.05 -6.23 -1.90
CA ASP A 114 -22.24 -7.35 -0.97
C ASP A 114 -20.94 -8.09 -0.59
N GLN A 115 -19.81 -7.74 -1.23
CA GLN A 115 -18.51 -8.36 -1.02
C GLN A 115 -17.72 -7.69 0.12
N PHE A 116 -16.59 -8.31 0.46
CA PHE A 116 -15.59 -7.78 1.38
C PHE A 116 -14.27 -7.55 0.66
N ILE A 117 -13.57 -6.50 1.06
CA ILE A 117 -12.17 -6.29 0.73
C ILE A 117 -11.35 -6.94 1.83
N TYR A 118 -10.56 -7.95 1.46
CA TYR A 118 -9.54 -8.54 2.30
C TYR A 118 -8.24 -7.74 2.17
N GLN A 119 -7.56 -7.48 3.28
CA GLN A 119 -6.24 -6.89 3.29
C GLN A 119 -5.36 -7.55 4.34
N LYS A 120 -4.11 -7.85 3.97
CA LYS A 120 -3.05 -8.28 4.89
C LYS A 120 -2.00 -7.19 4.97
N THR A 121 -1.73 -6.71 6.18
CA THR A 121 -0.86 -5.55 6.41
C THR A 121 0.17 -5.87 7.48
N LEU A 122 1.44 -5.61 7.20
CA LEU A 122 2.47 -5.49 8.22
C LEU A 122 2.50 -4.05 8.70
N VAL A 123 2.42 -3.82 10.00
CA VAL A 123 2.58 -2.51 10.62
C VAL A 123 3.73 -2.58 11.61
N LYS A 124 4.56 -1.54 11.59
CA LYS A 124 5.54 -1.22 12.63
C LYS A 124 5.12 0.09 13.26
N SER A 125 5.02 0.13 14.59
CA SER A 125 4.88 1.39 15.33
C SER A 125 6.03 1.58 16.28
N ARG A 126 6.31 2.85 16.55
CA ARG A 126 7.14 3.27 17.66
C ARG A 126 6.26 4.11 18.56
N GLU A 127 6.23 3.73 19.82
CA GLU A 127 5.40 4.36 20.84
C GLU A 127 6.27 4.74 22.04
N PRO A 128 5.84 5.70 22.87
CA PRO A 128 6.46 5.95 24.17
C PRO A 128 6.51 4.66 24.99
N ALA A 129 7.60 4.45 25.74
CA ALA A 129 7.67 3.30 26.63
C ALA A 129 6.63 3.42 27.76
N PRO A 130 6.06 2.32 28.27
CA PRO A 130 4.97 2.37 29.27
C PRO A 130 5.34 3.07 30.58
N ASP A 131 6.64 3.15 30.90
CA ASP A 131 7.19 3.83 32.07
C ASP A 131 7.44 5.33 31.86
N VAL A 132 7.13 5.87 30.68
CA VAL A 132 7.24 7.30 30.37
C VAL A 132 5.94 8.00 30.73
N ASP A 133 5.94 8.73 31.84
CA ASP A 133 4.95 9.76 32.15
C ASP A 133 5.50 11.10 31.62
N SER A 134 5.05 11.52 30.44
CA SER A 134 5.57 12.75 29.81
C SER A 134 4.45 13.70 29.41
N PRO A 135 4.50 14.97 29.85
CA PRO A 135 3.62 16.03 29.36
C PRO A 135 3.71 16.23 27.83
N ALA A 136 4.80 15.79 27.20
CA ALA A 136 4.95 15.81 25.74
C ALA A 136 3.95 14.88 25.02
N LEU A 137 3.36 13.91 25.72
CA LEU A 137 2.32 13.00 25.22
C LEU A 137 0.91 13.57 25.34
N HIS A 138 0.74 14.76 25.95
CA HIS A 138 -0.57 15.40 26.12
C HIS A 138 -0.93 16.36 24.96
N GLY A 139 -0.10 16.40 23.91
CA GLY A 139 -0.43 17.01 22.61
C GLY A 139 -1.09 16.02 21.66
N ASP A 140 -1.29 16.40 20.39
CA ASP A 140 -1.77 15.47 19.36
C ASP A 140 -0.85 14.22 19.32
N ALA A 141 -1.43 13.05 19.01
CA ALA A 141 -0.75 11.75 19.11
C ALA A 141 0.51 11.64 18.23
N ASP A 142 0.70 12.56 17.28
CA ASP A 142 1.91 12.71 16.46
C ASP A 142 3.01 13.54 17.14
N SER A 143 2.93 13.68 18.46
CA SER A 143 3.94 14.33 19.28
C SER A 143 5.29 13.64 19.05
N ASN A 144 6.25 14.45 18.62
CA ASN A 144 7.56 13.96 18.24
C ASN A 144 8.22 13.21 19.41
N LEU A 145 8.61 11.95 19.18
CA LEU A 145 9.26 11.06 20.16
C LEU A 145 10.73 11.45 20.47
N ARG A 146 11.12 12.70 20.19
CA ARG A 146 12.47 13.24 20.44
C ARG A 146 12.79 13.23 21.93
N GLY A 147 13.92 12.65 22.28
CA GLY A 147 14.38 12.54 23.68
C GLY A 147 13.50 11.63 24.55
N VAL A 148 12.51 10.94 23.98
CA VAL A 148 11.61 10.04 24.70
C VAL A 148 12.11 8.60 24.57
N LYS A 149 12.10 7.86 25.68
CA LYS A 149 12.32 6.40 25.68
C LYS A 149 11.15 5.76 24.94
N THR A 150 11.43 4.94 23.93
CA THR A 150 10.41 4.36 23.06
C THR A 150 10.52 2.84 23.00
N VAL A 151 9.38 2.21 22.74
CA VAL A 151 9.25 0.80 22.40
C VAL A 151 8.83 0.67 20.95
N GLN A 152 9.20 -0.44 20.31
CA GLN A 152 8.84 -0.73 18.93
C GLN A 152 7.98 -1.98 18.87
N TYR A 153 6.92 -1.92 18.08
CA TYR A 153 6.03 -3.04 17.81
C TYR A 153 6.07 -3.36 16.33
N SER A 154 5.95 -4.65 16.00
CA SER A 154 5.80 -5.11 14.63
C SER A 154 4.82 -6.27 14.60
N GLU A 155 3.75 -6.12 13.83
CA GLU A 155 2.72 -7.15 13.72
C GLU A 155 2.16 -7.21 12.30
N THR A 156 1.76 -8.40 11.90
CA THR A 156 0.99 -8.61 10.68
C THR A 156 -0.47 -8.83 11.05
N GLY A 157 -1.34 -7.95 10.58
CA GLY A 157 -2.79 -8.09 10.69
C GLY A 157 -3.45 -8.39 9.35
N GLU A 158 -4.65 -8.91 9.45
CA GLU A 158 -5.57 -9.23 8.36
C GLU A 158 -6.92 -8.59 8.65
N SER A 159 -7.54 -7.96 7.66
CA SER A 159 -8.87 -7.38 7.77
C SER A 159 -9.76 -7.80 6.60
N TRP A 160 -11.06 -7.81 6.86
CA TRP A 160 -12.14 -8.00 5.91
C TRP A 160 -13.11 -6.84 6.12
N SER A 161 -13.23 -5.94 5.16
CA SER A 161 -14.06 -4.75 5.24
C SER A 161 -15.24 -4.86 4.28
N SER A 162 -16.48 -4.67 4.76
CA SER A 162 -17.68 -4.68 3.89
C SER A 162 -17.58 -3.57 2.86
N ALA A 163 -17.73 -3.91 1.58
CA ALA A 163 -17.57 -2.95 0.48
C ALA A 163 -18.57 -1.78 0.59
N ASP A 164 -19.79 -2.04 1.05
CA ASP A 164 -20.85 -1.06 1.29
C ASP A 164 -20.92 -0.54 2.74
N GLY A 165 -20.17 -1.13 3.68
CA GLY A 165 -20.24 -0.83 5.11
C GLY A 165 -21.44 -1.43 5.88
N SER A 166 -22.39 -2.11 5.22
CA SER A 166 -23.64 -2.59 5.83
C SER A 166 -23.43 -3.84 6.71
N ARG A 167 -22.39 -4.64 6.40
CA ARG A 167 -22.05 -5.85 7.14
C ARG A 167 -20.89 -5.60 8.09
N ARG A 168 -20.86 -6.35 9.20
CA ARG A 168 -19.68 -6.37 10.06
C ARG A 168 -18.62 -7.21 9.36
N GLY A 169 -17.45 -6.64 9.22
CA GLY A 169 -16.26 -7.33 8.81
C GLY A 169 -15.56 -8.01 9.98
N TRP A 170 -14.27 -8.27 9.80
CA TRP A 170 -13.40 -8.89 10.78
C TRP A 170 -12.00 -8.33 10.66
N ALA A 171 -11.28 -8.21 11.77
CA ALA A 171 -9.86 -7.86 11.75
C ALA A 171 -9.08 -8.62 12.83
N THR A 172 -7.85 -8.99 12.49
CA THR A 172 -6.80 -9.27 13.47
C THR A 172 -6.11 -7.94 13.71
N SER A 173 -5.82 -7.66 14.98
CA SER A 173 -5.07 -6.45 15.26
C SER A 173 -3.64 -6.57 14.77
N PRO A 174 -3.10 -5.49 14.20
CA PRO A 174 -1.66 -5.26 14.12
C PRO A 174 -1.10 -4.47 15.32
N LEU A 175 -1.89 -3.80 16.17
CA LEU A 175 -1.36 -2.94 17.26
C LEU A 175 -2.39 -2.63 18.38
N LYS A 176 -3.29 -3.56 18.72
CA LYS A 176 -4.29 -3.35 19.80
C LYS A 176 -3.80 -4.05 21.07
N ALA A 177 -3.76 -3.32 22.18
CA ALA A 177 -3.50 -3.90 23.49
C ALA A 177 -4.68 -4.79 23.94
N GLY A 178 -4.38 -5.99 24.43
CA GLY A 178 -5.34 -6.97 24.98
C GLY A 178 -5.14 -8.41 24.45
N ASP A 179 -5.68 -9.40 25.17
CA ASP A 179 -5.55 -10.83 24.84
C ASP A 179 -6.34 -11.25 23.58
N ASP A 180 -7.46 -10.57 23.29
CA ASP A 180 -8.23 -10.85 22.08
C ASP A 180 -7.77 -9.97 20.91
N ARG A 181 -6.79 -10.49 20.17
CA ARG A 181 -6.26 -9.87 18.94
C ARG A 181 -7.19 -10.05 17.75
N ARG A 182 -8.37 -10.63 17.90
CA ARG A 182 -9.36 -10.87 16.84
C ARG A 182 -10.63 -10.12 17.18
N PHE A 183 -11.18 -9.36 16.25
CA PHE A 183 -12.42 -8.65 16.52
C PHE A 183 -13.27 -8.47 15.28
N ARG A 184 -14.59 -8.42 15.49
CA ARG A 184 -15.53 -8.02 14.45
C ARG A 184 -15.45 -6.52 14.28
N THR A 185 -15.32 -6.05 13.04
CA THR A 185 -15.36 -4.63 12.78
C THR A 185 -16.76 -4.07 13.02
N MET A 186 -16.83 -2.76 13.20
CA MET A 186 -18.11 -2.05 13.25
C MET A 186 -18.66 -1.89 11.84
N ARG A 187 -19.99 -1.82 11.73
CA ARG A 187 -20.64 -1.38 10.48
C ARG A 187 -20.35 0.09 10.26
N VAL A 188 -20.10 0.48 9.02
CA VAL A 188 -19.92 1.89 8.65
C VAL A 188 -21.28 2.43 8.20
N ARG A 189 -22.05 2.96 9.16
CA ARG A 189 -23.41 3.47 8.89
C ARG A 189 -23.42 4.78 8.12
N HIS A 190 -22.42 5.61 8.32
CA HIS A 190 -22.26 6.91 7.68
C HIS A 190 -20.86 6.98 7.07
N PRO A 191 -20.64 6.37 5.90
CA PRO A 191 -19.37 6.47 5.21
C PRO A 191 -19.02 7.94 4.92
N SER A 192 -17.74 8.28 5.08
CA SER A 192 -17.19 9.60 4.81
C SER A 192 -15.75 9.46 4.30
N LEU A 193 -15.11 10.58 3.94
CA LEU A 193 -13.68 10.57 3.62
C LEU A 193 -12.78 10.19 4.82
N ASP A 194 -13.26 10.35 6.05
CA ASP A 194 -12.56 9.92 7.26
C ASP A 194 -12.72 8.43 7.54
N VAL A 195 -13.87 7.85 7.17
CA VAL A 195 -14.18 6.43 7.34
C VAL A 195 -14.80 5.89 6.04
N PRO A 196 -13.98 5.76 4.97
CA PRO A 196 -14.51 5.43 3.65
C PRO A 196 -14.88 3.94 3.54
N THR A 197 -15.85 3.67 2.68
CA THR A 197 -16.15 2.33 2.16
C THR A 197 -15.95 2.35 0.65
N TYR A 198 -15.69 1.20 0.02
CA TYR A 198 -15.54 1.14 -1.43
C TYR A 198 -16.78 1.72 -2.14
N GLN A 199 -17.98 1.36 -1.71
CA GLN A 199 -19.21 1.87 -2.30
C GLN A 199 -19.32 3.40 -2.15
N TYR A 200 -18.94 3.96 -1.01
CA TYR A 200 -18.90 5.42 -0.84
C TYR A 200 -17.94 6.08 -1.82
N LEU A 201 -16.75 5.50 -2.03
CA LEU A 201 -15.77 6.02 -2.98
C LEU A 201 -16.32 6.07 -4.41
N THR A 202 -17.18 5.11 -4.81
CA THR A 202 -17.84 5.14 -6.14
C THR A 202 -18.85 6.28 -6.32
N THR A 203 -19.25 6.94 -5.22
CA THR A 203 -20.18 8.08 -5.25
C THR A 203 -19.48 9.44 -5.29
N LEU A 204 -18.16 9.46 -5.11
CA LEU A 204 -17.39 10.70 -5.10
C LEU A 204 -17.33 11.33 -6.50
N PRO A 205 -17.23 12.67 -6.59
CA PRO A 205 -17.03 13.34 -7.87
C PRO A 205 -15.75 12.85 -8.56
N THR A 206 -15.82 12.68 -9.88
CA THR A 206 -14.66 12.30 -10.71
C THR A 206 -13.98 13.52 -11.36
N ASP A 207 -14.58 14.70 -11.22
CA ASP A 207 -13.95 15.98 -11.52
C ASP A 207 -12.94 16.34 -10.41
N PRO A 208 -11.65 16.56 -10.72
CA PRO A 208 -10.62 16.83 -9.70
C PRO A 208 -10.96 18.04 -8.84
N ASP A 209 -11.48 19.13 -9.41
CA ASP A 209 -11.75 20.33 -8.63
C ASP A 209 -12.95 20.11 -7.68
N ALA A 210 -13.95 19.31 -8.09
CA ALA A 210 -15.04 18.89 -7.22
C ALA A 210 -14.61 17.92 -6.13
N LEU A 211 -13.70 17.00 -6.43
CA LEU A 211 -13.13 16.08 -5.45
C LEU A 211 -12.29 16.84 -4.41
N MET A 212 -11.41 17.74 -4.85
CA MET A 212 -10.61 18.58 -3.96
C MET A 212 -11.49 19.39 -3.02
N ARG A 213 -12.61 19.96 -3.48
CA ARG A 213 -13.56 20.65 -2.58
C ARG A 213 -14.12 19.74 -1.48
N ARG A 214 -14.31 18.44 -1.73
CA ARG A 214 -14.73 17.47 -0.70
C ARG A 214 -13.61 17.18 0.29
N ILE A 215 -12.39 17.01 -0.21
CA ILE A 215 -11.18 16.79 0.60
C ILE A 215 -10.90 18.00 1.50
N ASP A 216 -11.00 19.21 0.94
CA ASP A 216 -10.88 20.48 1.66
C ASP A 216 -11.89 20.58 2.79
N ALA A 217 -13.17 20.26 2.52
CA ALA A 217 -14.22 20.32 3.53
C ALA A 217 -13.96 19.31 4.67
N ALA A 218 -13.48 18.11 4.35
CA ALA A 218 -13.12 17.10 5.36
C ALA A 218 -11.91 17.57 6.20
N ALA A 219 -10.87 18.10 5.56
CA ALA A 219 -9.69 18.65 6.25
C ALA A 219 -10.07 19.85 7.14
N GLN A 220 -10.93 20.76 6.66
CA GLN A 220 -11.42 21.88 7.45
C GLN A 220 -12.21 21.41 8.66
N ALA A 221 -13.10 20.42 8.50
CA ALA A 221 -13.87 19.87 9.60
C ALA A 221 -12.97 19.22 10.67
N ARG A 222 -11.82 18.66 10.31
CA ARG A 222 -10.80 18.19 11.27
C ARG A 222 -10.13 19.37 11.98
N ALA A 223 -9.71 20.39 11.23
CA ALA A 223 -9.06 21.57 11.79
C ALA A 223 -9.99 22.31 12.77
N ASP A 224 -11.28 22.37 12.49
CA ASP A 224 -12.26 23.08 13.33
C ASP A 224 -12.53 22.37 14.68
N GLN A 225 -12.20 21.08 14.80
CA GLN A 225 -12.33 20.32 16.05
C GLN A 225 -11.27 20.71 17.09
N LYS A 226 -10.16 21.32 16.67
CA LYS A 226 -9.04 21.68 17.55
C LYS A 226 -8.48 23.07 17.20
N PRO A 227 -8.53 24.04 18.14
CA PRO A 227 -7.95 25.36 17.91
C PRO A 227 -6.48 25.29 17.48
N GLY A 228 -6.08 26.13 16.53
CA GLY A 228 -4.68 26.26 16.10
C GLY A 228 -4.24 25.35 14.95
N GLN A 229 -5.07 24.40 14.50
CA GLN A 229 -4.66 23.42 13.47
C GLN A 229 -4.75 23.91 12.01
N GLN A 230 -5.10 25.18 11.78
CA GLN A 230 -5.29 25.73 10.42
C GLN A 230 -4.00 25.69 9.58
N HIS A 231 -2.82 25.76 10.20
CA HIS A 231 -1.54 25.67 9.48
C HIS A 231 -1.28 24.28 8.88
N ARG A 232 -1.95 23.24 9.41
CA ARG A 232 -1.79 21.84 9.00
C ARG A 232 -2.75 21.41 7.89
N LEU A 233 -3.54 22.32 7.32
CA LEU A 233 -4.62 21.94 6.39
C LEU A 233 -4.12 21.08 5.22
N ASN A 234 -2.93 21.33 4.67
CA ASN A 234 -2.39 20.48 3.60
C ASN A 234 -2.01 19.07 4.05
N VAL A 235 -1.51 18.92 5.29
CA VAL A 235 -1.25 17.61 5.90
C VAL A 235 -2.57 16.88 6.12
N MET A 236 -3.60 17.57 6.62
CA MET A 236 -4.92 16.97 6.82
C MET A 236 -5.56 16.52 5.50
N ARG A 237 -5.40 17.27 4.41
CA ARG A 237 -5.81 16.84 3.06
C ARG A 237 -5.07 15.58 2.62
N PHE A 238 -3.77 15.54 2.87
CA PHE A 238 -2.93 14.37 2.57
C PHE A 238 -3.41 13.13 3.34
N GLU A 239 -3.64 13.24 4.65
CA GLU A 239 -4.18 12.18 5.51
C GLU A 239 -5.59 11.73 5.08
N VAL A 240 -6.45 12.65 4.64
CA VAL A 240 -7.76 12.30 4.06
C VAL A 240 -7.58 11.41 2.82
N ILE A 241 -6.62 11.72 1.95
CA ILE A 241 -6.29 10.87 0.80
C ILE A 241 -5.68 9.54 1.26
N GLU A 242 -4.84 9.52 2.30
CA GLU A 242 -4.34 8.28 2.89
C GLU A 242 -5.48 7.37 3.36
N ASN A 243 -6.53 7.91 3.99
CA ASN A 243 -7.71 7.14 4.38
C ASN A 243 -8.41 6.48 3.18
N VAL A 244 -8.51 7.19 2.05
CA VAL A 244 -9.07 6.63 0.81
C VAL A 244 -8.20 5.49 0.29
N LEU A 245 -6.88 5.67 0.26
CA LEU A 245 -5.93 4.63 -0.16
C LEU A 245 -5.92 3.42 0.80
N ASN A 246 -6.22 3.62 2.08
CA ASN A 246 -6.30 2.58 3.12
C ASN A 246 -7.47 1.62 2.93
N VAL A 247 -8.45 1.95 2.07
CA VAL A 247 -9.47 0.99 1.61
C VAL A 247 -8.82 -0.17 0.86
N GLY A 248 -7.61 0.02 0.32
CA GLY A 248 -6.83 -1.00 -0.37
C GLY A 248 -7.16 -1.14 -1.86
N ILE A 249 -8.37 -0.74 -2.26
CA ILE A 249 -8.83 -0.74 -3.65
C ILE A 249 -9.50 0.60 -3.96
N VAL A 250 -8.86 1.39 -4.82
CA VAL A 250 -9.41 2.65 -5.33
C VAL A 250 -10.26 2.34 -6.58
N PRO A 251 -11.54 2.76 -6.64
CA PRO A 251 -12.34 2.61 -7.86
C PRO A 251 -11.66 3.24 -9.07
N ALA A 252 -11.72 2.58 -10.22
CA ALA A 252 -11.00 3.01 -11.43
C ALA A 252 -11.30 4.48 -11.81
N GLU A 253 -12.57 4.86 -11.81
CA GLU A 253 -13.02 6.23 -12.13
C GLU A 253 -12.53 7.29 -11.13
N LEU A 254 -12.22 6.89 -9.89
CA LEU A 254 -11.70 7.79 -8.85
C LEU A 254 -10.17 7.88 -8.87
N ALA A 255 -9.47 6.92 -9.48
CA ALA A 255 -8.01 6.87 -9.42
C ALA A 255 -7.37 8.17 -9.94
N ARG A 256 -7.70 8.59 -11.16
CA ARG A 256 -7.13 9.81 -11.76
C ARG A 256 -7.37 11.08 -10.94
N PRO A 257 -8.61 11.46 -10.58
CA PRO A 257 -8.84 12.67 -9.80
C PRO A 257 -8.15 12.60 -8.43
N LEU A 258 -8.19 11.46 -7.73
CA LEU A 258 -7.57 11.31 -6.41
C LEU A 258 -6.05 11.55 -6.43
N TYR A 259 -5.33 10.90 -7.36
CA TYR A 259 -3.88 11.06 -7.47
C TYR A 259 -3.48 12.44 -8.04
N THR A 260 -4.33 13.03 -8.89
CA THR A 260 -4.15 14.42 -9.36
C THR A 260 -4.23 15.40 -8.18
N ASP A 261 -5.24 15.26 -7.33
CA ASP A 261 -5.43 16.09 -6.15
C ASP A 261 -4.26 15.95 -5.17
N LEU A 262 -3.81 14.72 -4.92
CA LEU A 262 -2.61 14.46 -4.11
C LEU A 262 -1.38 15.21 -4.62
N GLY A 263 -1.19 15.27 -5.94
CA GLY A 263 -0.05 15.94 -6.56
C GLY A 263 -0.16 17.46 -6.63
N ARG A 264 -1.37 18.02 -6.45
CA ARG A 264 -1.64 19.46 -6.41
C ARG A 264 -1.49 20.07 -5.02
N LEU A 265 -1.44 19.25 -3.97
CA LEU A 265 -1.30 19.74 -2.59
C LEU A 265 0.03 20.50 -2.41
N PRO A 266 -0.01 21.76 -1.96
CA PRO A 266 1.21 22.50 -1.68
C PRO A 266 2.01 21.85 -0.55
N GLY A 267 3.31 21.63 -0.79
CA GLY A 267 4.22 20.97 0.15
C GLY A 267 4.42 19.47 -0.11
N VAL A 268 3.69 18.88 -1.07
CA VAL A 268 3.95 17.50 -1.49
C VAL A 268 5.21 17.41 -2.35
N GLU A 269 6.14 16.56 -1.93
CA GLU A 269 7.44 16.36 -2.57
C GLU A 269 7.65 14.91 -3.03
N LEU A 270 8.50 14.73 -4.04
CA LEU A 270 8.91 13.40 -4.51
C LEU A 270 10.02 12.82 -3.62
N VAL A 271 9.82 11.61 -3.14
CA VAL A 271 10.83 10.82 -2.43
C VAL A 271 11.32 9.70 -3.34
N ARG A 272 12.52 9.90 -3.93
CA ARG A 272 13.08 9.01 -4.97
C ARG A 272 13.42 7.59 -4.48
N SER A 273 13.69 7.45 -3.19
CA SER A 273 14.06 6.18 -2.57
C SER A 273 13.25 6.01 -1.29
N ALA A 274 12.21 5.19 -1.38
CA ALA A 274 11.39 4.81 -0.26
C ALA A 274 11.50 3.29 -0.02
N THR A 275 11.04 2.83 1.13
CA THR A 275 10.91 1.41 1.44
C THR A 275 9.68 1.26 2.32
N ASP A 276 8.90 0.20 2.10
CA ASP A 276 7.76 -0.12 2.97
C ASP A 276 8.20 -0.92 4.21
N ALA A 277 7.28 -1.20 5.14
CA ALA A 277 7.62 -1.92 6.37
C ALA A 277 8.19 -3.34 6.15
N ALA A 278 7.90 -3.94 4.98
CA ALA A 278 8.37 -5.26 4.58
C ALA A 278 9.73 -5.24 3.87
N GLY A 279 10.35 -4.07 3.71
CA GLY A 279 11.67 -3.93 3.07
C GLY A 279 11.64 -3.83 1.54
N ARG A 280 10.46 -3.79 0.91
CA ARG A 280 10.32 -3.66 -0.55
C ARG A 280 10.74 -2.25 -0.97
N LYS A 281 11.62 -2.16 -1.97
CA LYS A 281 12.10 -0.88 -2.50
C LYS A 281 11.01 -0.18 -3.30
N GLY A 282 10.76 1.07 -2.96
CA GLY A 282 9.72 1.89 -3.57
C GLY A 282 10.19 3.29 -3.92
N ILE A 283 9.22 4.08 -4.33
CA ILE A 283 9.28 5.52 -4.58
C ILE A 283 8.02 6.12 -3.94
N GLY A 284 8.06 7.36 -3.46
CA GLY A 284 6.93 7.91 -2.72
C GLY A 284 6.69 9.38 -2.97
N VAL A 285 5.58 9.85 -2.45
CA VAL A 285 5.34 11.28 -2.22
C VAL A 285 5.22 11.51 -0.72
N ALA A 286 5.69 12.66 -0.26
CA ALA A 286 5.64 13.00 1.15
C ALA A 286 5.22 14.44 1.37
N ILE A 287 4.66 14.71 2.55
CA ILE A 287 4.43 16.06 3.06
C ILE A 287 5.00 16.13 4.48
N THR A 288 5.67 17.24 4.80
CA THR A 288 6.17 17.48 6.15
C THR A 288 5.27 18.45 6.86
N ASP A 289 4.88 18.07 8.06
CA ASP A 289 4.02 18.87 8.90
C ASP A 289 4.76 20.12 9.44
N PRO A 290 4.21 21.32 9.24
CA PRO A 290 4.92 22.56 9.56
C PRO A 290 5.14 22.75 11.06
N ASP A 291 4.27 22.19 11.91
CA ASP A 291 4.33 22.42 13.36
C ASP A 291 5.25 21.41 14.05
N SER A 292 5.09 20.13 13.71
CA SER A 292 5.78 19.00 14.35
C SER A 292 7.09 18.59 13.65
N GLN A 293 7.25 18.99 12.39
CA GLN A 293 8.32 18.54 11.49
C GLN A 293 8.29 17.02 11.22
N ILE A 294 7.18 16.36 11.50
CA ILE A 294 6.94 14.96 11.16
C ILE A 294 6.55 14.86 9.69
N ARG A 295 7.12 13.88 8.99
CA ARG A 295 6.86 13.62 7.58
C ARG A 295 5.91 12.45 7.41
N TYR A 296 4.88 12.66 6.60
CA TYR A 296 3.90 11.66 6.15
C TYR A 296 4.25 11.26 4.73
N MET A 297 4.29 9.97 4.44
CA MET A 297 4.74 9.46 3.14
C MET A 297 3.85 8.32 2.66
N ILE A 298 3.43 8.43 1.41
CA ILE A 298 2.77 7.36 0.65
C ILE A 298 3.83 6.67 -0.20
N VAL A 299 3.94 5.35 -0.08
CA VAL A 299 4.95 4.54 -0.77
C VAL A 299 4.30 3.73 -1.88
N PHE A 300 4.89 3.78 -3.08
CA PHE A 300 4.54 3.01 -4.26
C PHE A 300 5.67 2.07 -4.66
N ASP A 301 5.32 0.99 -5.34
CA ASP A 301 6.29 0.10 -5.95
C ASP A 301 7.05 0.85 -7.04
N ARG A 302 8.36 0.66 -7.09
CA ARG A 302 9.22 1.39 -8.04
C ARG A 302 9.03 0.95 -9.50
N HIS A 303 8.43 -0.21 -9.74
CA HIS A 303 8.31 -0.83 -11.05
C HIS A 303 6.89 -0.74 -11.60
N ASP A 304 5.90 -1.14 -10.81
CA ASP A 304 4.49 -1.20 -11.24
C ASP A 304 3.62 -0.07 -10.65
N TYR A 305 4.20 0.80 -9.82
CA TYR A 305 3.57 1.96 -9.18
C TYR A 305 2.33 1.65 -8.34
N ARG A 306 2.10 0.37 -7.98
CA ARG A 306 1.02 0.01 -7.06
C ARG A 306 1.32 0.54 -5.66
N PHE A 307 0.27 0.89 -4.94
CA PHE A 307 0.38 1.35 -3.56
C PHE A 307 0.95 0.24 -2.64
N LEU A 308 1.95 0.57 -1.82
CA LEU A 308 2.63 -0.38 -0.93
C LEU A 308 2.36 -0.14 0.54
N GLY A 309 2.01 1.06 0.96
CA GLY A 309 1.87 1.41 2.38
C GLY A 309 2.28 2.85 2.66
N TYR A 310 2.34 3.19 3.94
CA TYR A 310 2.69 4.53 4.41
C TYR A 310 3.88 4.49 5.35
N LYS A 311 4.52 5.64 5.52
CA LYS A 311 5.52 5.86 6.54
C LYS A 311 5.32 7.26 7.14
N THR A 312 5.21 7.30 8.45
CA THR A 312 5.28 8.53 9.23
C THR A 312 6.61 8.51 9.97
N ASP A 313 7.49 9.49 9.72
CA ASP A 313 8.81 9.54 10.33
C ASP A 313 9.25 10.96 10.71
N ASP A 314 10.22 11.05 11.63
CA ASP A 314 10.93 12.30 11.92
C ASP A 314 12.20 12.36 11.07
N PRO A 315 12.26 13.21 10.03
CA PRO A 315 13.43 13.30 9.17
C PRO A 315 14.72 13.71 9.90
N ALA A 316 14.61 14.44 11.01
CA ALA A 316 15.78 14.91 11.76
C ALA A 316 16.48 13.78 12.52
N THR A 317 15.74 12.74 12.92
CA THR A 317 16.28 11.61 13.70
C THR A 317 16.31 10.30 12.91
N GLY A 318 15.61 10.23 11.77
CA GLY A 318 15.42 9.01 10.99
C GLY A 318 14.48 7.99 11.63
N LYS A 319 13.91 8.30 12.80
CA LYS A 319 12.99 7.39 13.52
C LYS A 319 11.60 7.44 12.91
N TYR A 320 11.02 6.28 12.65
CA TYR A 320 9.62 6.16 12.27
C TYR A 320 8.71 6.23 13.51
N LEU A 321 7.50 6.75 13.32
CA LEU A 321 6.37 6.68 14.24
C LEU A 321 5.49 5.50 13.83
N THR A 322 5.08 5.47 12.56
CA THR A 322 4.30 4.38 11.96
C THR A 322 4.88 4.03 10.61
N TRP A 323 4.91 2.74 10.27
CA TRP A 323 5.40 2.27 8.99
C TRP A 323 4.62 1.02 8.59
N SER A 324 4.01 1.01 7.41
CA SER A 324 3.18 -0.10 6.96
C SER A 324 3.64 -0.72 5.64
N ALA A 325 3.18 -1.93 5.38
CA ALA A 325 3.29 -2.63 4.11
C ALA A 325 2.03 -3.44 3.83
N ILE A 326 1.38 -3.17 2.70
CA ILE A 326 0.29 -3.96 2.13
C ILE A 326 0.87 -5.23 1.52
N LEU A 327 0.68 -6.36 2.20
CA LEU A 327 1.22 -7.66 1.80
C LEU A 327 0.29 -8.38 0.82
N ALA A 328 -1.02 -8.20 0.97
CA ALA A 328 -2.02 -8.74 0.06
C ALA A 328 -3.31 -7.91 0.12
N VAL A 329 -4.01 -7.83 -1.01
CA VAL A 329 -5.37 -7.28 -1.14
C VAL A 329 -6.16 -8.24 -2.02
N ASP A 330 -7.41 -8.53 -1.64
CA ASP A 330 -8.29 -9.39 -2.42
C ASP A 330 -9.77 -9.01 -2.22
N VAL A 331 -10.64 -9.53 -3.08
CA VAL A 331 -12.10 -9.36 -2.99
C VAL A 331 -12.75 -10.71 -2.74
N VAL A 332 -13.51 -10.82 -1.65
CA VAL A 332 -14.11 -12.10 -1.21
C VAL A 332 -15.60 -11.94 -0.90
N ASP A 333 -16.38 -13.00 -1.10
CA ASP A 333 -17.83 -12.95 -0.86
C ASP A 333 -18.21 -13.08 0.63
N GLN A 334 -17.30 -13.62 1.46
CA GLN A 334 -17.54 -13.89 2.87
C GLN A 334 -16.29 -13.65 3.74
N VAL A 335 -16.52 -13.29 4.99
CA VAL A 335 -15.51 -13.22 6.05
C VAL A 335 -15.12 -14.64 6.46
N LYS A 336 -13.85 -14.84 6.81
CA LYS A 336 -13.28 -16.12 7.26
C LYS A 336 -13.88 -16.63 8.58
#